data_AF-A0A4Q5SNJ8-F1
#
_entry.id   AF-A0A4Q5SNJ8-F1
#
_cell.length_a   1.000
_cell.length_b   1.000
_cell.length_c   1.000
_cell.angle_alpha   90.00
_cell.angle_beta   90.00
_cell.angle_gamma   90.00
#
_symmetry.space_group_name_H-M   'P 1'
#
loop_
_entity.id
_entity.type
_entity.pdbx_description
1 polymer ?
#
loop_
_entity_poly.entity_id
_entity_poly.type
_entity_poly.pdbx_seq_one_letter_code
_entity_poly.pdbx_strand_id
1 'polypeptide(L)'
;ERAYTLLSPVVQASSGTIMGDYPVTKKKGNKSAVYVRNAGSIHFDNTDLTGVSGIIVNVSTPKNTNGGKVEIRLGSTTGNLLGSAMVGKGLEKNNVSINIPPTLGRHNIYLVFSSTDNAENLMYIDYLTFISK
;
A
#
# COMPACT_ATOMS: atom_id res chain seq x y z
N GLU A 1 12.44 7.55 -33.58
CA GLU A 1 12.12 6.42 -32.69
C GLU A 1 10.92 6.76 -31.81
N ARG A 2 10.05 5.79 -31.51
CA ARG A 2 9.06 5.95 -30.44
C ARG A 2 9.56 5.17 -29.23
N ALA A 3 10.13 5.87 -28.25
CA ALA A 3 10.43 5.29 -26.95
C ALA A 3 9.14 5.28 -26.12
N TYR A 4 8.65 4.09 -25.79
CA TYR A 4 7.55 3.92 -24.84
C TYR A 4 8.15 3.58 -23.48
N THR A 5 8.25 4.56 -22.59
CA THR A 5 8.69 4.33 -21.22
C THR A 5 7.48 3.96 -20.37
N LEU A 6 7.32 2.67 -20.04
CA LEU A 6 6.28 2.21 -19.12
C LEU A 6 6.90 2.16 -17.72
N LEU A 7 6.74 3.23 -16.93
CA LEU A 7 7.46 3.44 -15.66
C LEU A 7 6.59 3.31 -14.40
N SER A 8 5.45 2.63 -14.46
CA SER A 8 4.60 2.45 -13.28
C SER A 8 4.48 0.98 -12.90
N PRO A 9 5.49 0.40 -12.22
CA PRO A 9 5.45 -0.99 -11.82
C PRO A 9 4.27 -1.22 -10.88
N VAL A 10 3.53 -2.30 -11.15
CA VAL A 10 2.44 -2.78 -10.30
C VAL A 10 2.94 -3.96 -9.48
N VAL A 11 2.82 -3.86 -8.16
CA VAL A 11 3.29 -4.89 -7.21
C VAL A 11 2.09 -5.42 -6.44
N GLN A 12 1.90 -6.74 -6.41
CA GLN A 12 0.82 -7.34 -5.62
C GLN A 12 1.11 -7.14 -4.13
N ALA A 13 0.10 -6.74 -3.36
CA ALA A 13 0.27 -6.54 -1.91
C ALA A 13 0.70 -7.82 -1.20
N SER A 14 0.19 -8.97 -1.66
CA SER A 14 0.53 -10.30 -1.15
C SER A 14 1.96 -10.77 -1.47
N SER A 15 2.72 -10.03 -2.29
CA SER A 15 4.13 -10.32 -2.55
C SER A 15 5.07 -9.66 -1.55
N GLY A 16 4.56 -8.69 -0.78
CA GLY A 16 5.31 -8.10 0.33
C GLY A 16 5.29 -9.01 1.55
N THR A 17 6.22 -8.75 2.47
CA THR A 17 6.26 -9.45 3.75
C THR A 17 5.20 -8.84 4.67
N ILE A 18 4.22 -9.67 5.04
CA ILE A 18 3.08 -9.28 5.88
C ILE A 18 3.47 -9.48 7.34
N MET A 19 3.42 -8.42 8.15
CA MET A 19 3.69 -8.50 9.58
C MET A 19 2.38 -8.54 10.36
N GLY A 20 2.00 -9.72 10.82
CA GLY A 20 0.76 -10.02 11.55
C GLY A 20 0.05 -11.26 10.98
N ASP A 21 -0.91 -11.80 11.72
CA ASP A 21 -1.74 -12.93 11.26
C ASP A 21 -2.92 -12.41 10.42
N TYR A 22 -2.62 -11.98 9.20
CA TYR A 22 -3.59 -11.35 8.29
C TYR A 22 -3.93 -12.28 7.13
N PRO A 23 -5.22 -12.58 6.90
CA PRO A 23 -5.59 -13.51 5.86
C PRO A 23 -5.33 -12.91 4.47
N VAL A 24 -4.70 -13.71 3.61
CA VAL A 24 -4.52 -13.43 2.19
C VAL A 24 -5.64 -14.11 1.41
N THR A 25 -6.55 -13.33 0.85
CA THR A 25 -7.65 -13.81 0.02
C THR A 25 -7.17 -13.97 -1.42
N LYS A 26 -7.04 -15.22 -1.88
CA LYS A 26 -6.75 -15.53 -3.28
C LYS A 26 -7.95 -15.18 -4.16
N LYS A 27 -7.71 -14.42 -5.23
CA LYS A 27 -8.68 -14.08 -6.30
C LYS A 27 -8.34 -14.88 -7.56
N LYS A 28 -9.22 -14.85 -8.57
CA LYS A 28 -8.95 -15.50 -9.87
C LYS A 28 -7.72 -14.90 -10.56
N GLY A 29 -6.96 -15.74 -11.25
CA GLY A 29 -5.85 -15.31 -12.12
C GLY A 29 -4.62 -14.78 -11.37
N ASN A 30 -4.17 -15.49 -10.33
CA ASN A 30 -3.00 -15.15 -9.49
C ASN A 30 -3.07 -13.80 -8.74
N LYS A 31 -4.22 -13.13 -8.76
CA LYS A 31 -4.45 -11.94 -7.97
C LYS A 31 -4.75 -12.34 -6.53
N SER A 32 -4.31 -11.56 -5.57
CA SER A 32 -4.66 -11.76 -4.16
C SER A 32 -4.92 -10.41 -3.50
N ALA A 33 -5.63 -10.44 -2.39
CA ALA A 33 -5.82 -9.28 -1.53
C ALA A 33 -5.43 -9.63 -0.11
N VAL A 34 -4.74 -8.72 0.57
CA VAL A 34 -4.37 -8.87 1.98
C VAL A 34 -5.42 -8.15 2.82
N TYR A 35 -6.06 -8.83 3.75
CA TYR A 35 -7.02 -8.20 4.67
C TYR A 35 -6.29 -7.64 5.89
N VAL A 36 -6.02 -6.34 5.85
CA VAL A 36 -5.18 -5.67 6.85
C VAL A 36 -6.00 -5.19 8.04
N ARG A 37 -5.36 -5.21 9.20
CA ARG A 37 -5.91 -4.78 10.48
C ARG A 37 -5.13 -3.60 11.04
N ASN A 38 -5.70 -2.97 12.06
CA ASN A 38 -5.03 -1.95 12.86
C ASN A 38 -3.69 -2.47 13.40
N ALA A 39 -2.68 -1.60 13.41
CA ALA A 39 -1.28 -1.90 13.73
C ALA A 39 -0.59 -2.90 12.78
N GLY A 40 -1.26 -3.31 11.70
CA GLY A 40 -0.67 -4.18 10.69
C GLY A 40 0.25 -3.45 9.73
N SER A 41 1.11 -4.23 9.07
CA SER A 41 1.93 -3.70 7.98
C SER A 41 2.26 -4.71 6.89
N ILE A 42 2.56 -4.18 5.71
CA ILE A 42 3.14 -4.90 4.58
C ILE A 42 4.43 -4.17 4.21
N HIS A 43 5.54 -4.89 4.06
CA HIS A 43 6.80 -4.27 3.64
C HIS A 43 7.40 -4.90 2.39
N PHE A 44 8.17 -4.08 1.67
CA PHE A 44 8.91 -4.46 0.49
C PHE A 44 10.35 -4.03 0.65
N ASP A 45 11.25 -5.00 0.64
CA ASP A 45 12.68 -4.76 0.79
C ASP A 45 13.31 -4.29 -0.52
N ASN A 46 14.40 -3.53 -0.41
CA ASN A 46 15.26 -3.18 -1.54
C ASN A 46 14.50 -2.55 -2.73
N THR A 47 13.49 -1.72 -2.44
CA THR A 47 12.68 -0.99 -3.43
C THR A 47 13.40 0.28 -3.86
N ASP A 48 13.68 0.42 -5.16
CA ASP A 48 14.25 1.65 -5.72
C ASP A 48 13.17 2.73 -5.85
N LEU A 49 13.34 3.84 -5.15
CA LEU A 49 12.42 4.98 -5.18
C LEU A 49 12.91 6.12 -6.08
N THR A 50 14.06 5.94 -6.75
CA THR A 50 14.62 6.96 -7.64
C THR A 50 13.62 7.29 -8.75
N GLY A 51 13.21 8.56 -8.82
CA GLY A 51 12.24 9.03 -9.82
C GLY A 51 10.77 8.77 -9.46
N VAL A 52 10.47 8.15 -8.31
CA VAL A 52 9.10 7.96 -7.83
C VAL A 52 8.58 9.24 -7.17
N SER A 53 7.38 9.66 -7.56
CA SER A 53 6.67 10.84 -7.05
C SER A 53 5.46 10.51 -6.19
N GLY A 54 4.96 9.28 -6.29
CA GLY A 54 3.82 8.82 -5.51
C GLY A 54 3.61 7.32 -5.60
N ILE A 55 2.71 6.82 -4.75
CA ILE A 55 2.29 5.43 -4.73
C ILE A 55 0.76 5.41 -4.74
N ILE A 56 0.19 4.67 -5.68
CA ILE A 56 -1.24 4.35 -5.67
C ILE A 56 -1.41 3.02 -4.95
N VAL A 57 -2.33 2.98 -3.99
CA VAL A 57 -2.73 1.77 -3.28
C VAL A 57 -4.14 1.39 -3.73
N ASN A 58 -4.32 0.18 -4.26
CA ASN A 58 -5.65 -0.32 -4.62
C ASN A 58 -6.31 -0.96 -3.39
N VAL A 59 -7.46 -0.41 -2.99
CA VAL A 59 -8.12 -0.74 -1.74
C VAL A 59 -9.58 -1.13 -1.95
N SER A 60 -10.07 -2.04 -1.11
CA SER A 60 -11.51 -2.28 -0.93
C SER A 60 -11.82 -2.33 0.56
N THR A 61 -12.93 -1.74 0.98
CA THR A 61 -13.33 -1.72 2.39
C THR A 61 -14.60 -2.54 2.59
N PRO A 62 -14.61 -3.52 3.52
CA PRO A 62 -15.84 -4.19 3.95
C PRO A 62 -16.94 -3.20 4.37
N LYS A 63 -18.21 -3.62 4.33
CA LYS A 63 -19.33 -2.76 4.74
C LYS A 63 -19.35 -2.43 6.24
N ASN A 64 -18.70 -3.25 7.06
CA ASN A 64 -18.70 -3.16 8.52
C ASN A 64 -17.48 -2.43 9.10
N THR A 65 -16.71 -1.71 8.27
CA THR A 65 -15.60 -0.87 8.71
C THR A 65 -15.86 0.59 8.35
N ASN A 66 -15.25 1.52 9.08
CA ASN A 66 -15.18 2.93 8.68
C ASN A 66 -13.95 3.23 7.78
N GLY A 67 -13.14 2.21 7.51
CA GLY A 67 -11.89 2.33 6.79
C GLY A 67 -10.71 2.55 7.74
N GLY A 68 -9.76 3.40 7.36
CA GLY A 68 -8.58 3.67 8.19
C GLY A 68 -7.58 4.56 7.48
N LYS A 69 -6.35 4.60 8.00
CA LYS A 69 -5.24 5.34 7.43
C LYS A 69 -4.18 4.38 6.90
N VAL A 70 -3.61 4.72 5.75
CA VAL A 70 -2.43 4.07 5.17
C VAL A 70 -1.26 5.05 5.24
N GLU A 71 -0.15 4.63 5.81
CA GLU A 71 1.10 5.38 5.86
C GLU A 71 2.18 4.68 5.08
N ILE A 72 2.97 5.43 4.31
CA ILE A 72 4.18 4.95 3.65
C ILE A 72 5.39 5.39 4.48
N ARG A 73 6.15 4.44 5.01
CA ARG A 73 7.30 4.67 5.89
C ARG A 73 8.57 4.03 5.35
N LEU A 74 9.72 4.63 5.64
CA LEU A 74 11.04 4.10 5.29
C LEU A 74 11.70 3.35 6.43
N GLY A 75 12.31 2.21 6.11
CA GLY A 75 13.20 1.45 6.99
C GLY A 75 12.49 0.59 8.04
N SER A 76 11.42 1.09 8.67
CA SER A 76 10.62 0.33 9.64
C SER A 76 9.18 0.83 9.74
N THR A 77 8.34 0.12 10.49
CA THR A 77 6.96 0.53 10.81
C THR A 77 6.88 1.83 11.62
N THR A 78 7.98 2.26 12.24
CA THR A 78 8.10 3.52 13.01
C THR A 78 9.07 4.52 12.36
N GLY A 79 9.62 4.18 11.19
CA GLY A 79 10.59 5.01 10.49
C GLY A 79 9.98 6.23 9.81
N ASN A 80 10.80 6.92 9.01
CA ASN A 80 10.44 8.21 8.43
C ASN A 80 9.16 8.13 7.59
N LEU A 81 8.18 8.98 7.86
CA LEU A 81 6.91 9.05 7.14
C LEU A 81 7.11 9.81 5.82
N LEU A 82 6.88 9.13 4.70
CA LEU A 82 6.94 9.73 3.37
C LEU A 82 5.61 10.34 2.92
N GLY A 83 4.50 9.72 3.32
CA GLY A 83 3.18 10.14 2.92
C GLY A 83 2.11 9.29 3.57
N SER A 84 0.87 9.77 3.52
CA SER A 84 -0.26 9.01 4.04
C SER A 84 -1.56 9.39 3.33
N ALA A 85 -2.54 8.50 3.39
CA ALA A 85 -3.90 8.79 2.96
C ALA A 85 -4.94 8.18 3.90
N MET A 86 -6.07 8.86 3.99
CA MET A 86 -7.29 8.36 4.63
C MET A 86 -8.08 7.53 3.61
N VAL A 87 -8.55 6.38 4.05
CA VAL A 87 -9.39 5.45 3.28
C VAL A 87 -10.73 5.37 3.98
N GLY A 88 -11.79 5.79 3.31
CA GLY A 88 -13.15 5.73 3.83
C GLY A 88 -13.84 4.39 3.58
N LYS A 89 -15.04 4.23 4.12
CA LYS A 89 -15.90 3.05 3.94
C LYS A 89 -16.54 2.93 2.56
N GLY A 90 -17.01 1.74 2.22
CA GLY A 90 -17.82 1.46 1.03
C GLY A 90 -17.07 1.45 -0.30
N LEU A 91 -15.73 1.38 -0.29
CA LEU A 91 -14.90 1.34 -1.47
C LEU A 91 -14.76 -0.08 -2.04
N GLU A 92 -14.74 -0.18 -3.37
CA GLU A 92 -14.49 -1.42 -4.09
C GLU A 92 -13.46 -1.18 -5.21
N LYS A 93 -12.27 -1.77 -5.05
CA LYS A 93 -11.13 -1.65 -5.97
C LYS A 93 -10.76 -0.20 -6.30
N ASN A 94 -10.90 0.70 -5.33
CA ASN A 94 -10.57 2.11 -5.47
C ASN A 94 -9.06 2.33 -5.43
N ASN A 95 -8.57 3.28 -6.22
CA ASN A 95 -7.19 3.72 -6.19
C ASN A 95 -7.03 4.92 -5.26
N VAL A 96 -6.21 4.77 -4.22
CA VAL A 96 -5.86 5.84 -3.28
C VAL A 96 -4.44 6.31 -3.57
N SER A 97 -4.29 7.57 -3.96
CA SER A 97 -2.98 8.15 -4.29
C SER A 97 -2.31 8.74 -3.05
N ILE A 98 -1.04 8.42 -2.85
CA ILE A 98 -0.20 8.96 -1.79
C ILE A 98 1.04 9.58 -2.45
N ASN A 99 1.15 10.90 -2.40
CA ASN A 99 2.36 11.59 -2.85
C ASN A 99 3.49 11.35 -1.85
N ILE A 100 4.71 11.18 -2.35
CA ILE A 100 5.92 11.04 -1.54
C ILE A 100 6.96 12.09 -1.96
N PRO A 101 7.80 12.58 -1.05
CA PRO A 101 8.91 13.45 -1.43
C PRO A 101 9.93 12.66 -2.29
N PRO A 102 10.71 13.35 -3.16
CA PRO A 102 11.79 12.72 -3.90
C PRO A 102 12.72 11.95 -2.96
N THR A 103 12.86 10.65 -3.19
CA THR A 103 13.67 9.74 -2.37
C THR A 103 14.60 8.97 -3.28
N LEU A 104 15.90 9.08 -3.08
CA LEU A 104 16.91 8.50 -3.97
C LEU A 104 17.37 7.13 -3.50
N GLY A 105 17.61 6.23 -4.44
CA GLY A 105 18.18 4.91 -4.19
C GLY A 105 17.18 3.89 -3.64
N ARG A 106 17.73 2.79 -3.14
CA ARG A 106 16.98 1.63 -2.66
C ARG A 106 16.71 1.70 -1.18
N HIS A 107 15.47 1.41 -0.79
CA HIS A 107 14.99 1.44 0.58
C HIS A 107 14.06 0.27 0.87
N ASN A 108 13.93 -0.06 2.15
CA ASN A 108 12.82 -0.88 2.62
C ASN A 108 11.63 0.04 2.87
N ILE A 109 10.49 -0.24 2.25
CA ILE A 109 9.27 0.54 2.42
C ILE A 109 8.25 -0.26 3.22
N TYR A 110 7.49 0.44 4.07
CA TYR A 110 6.47 -0.11 4.94
C TYR A 110 5.16 0.59 4.68
N LEU A 111 4.12 -0.18 4.38
CA LEU A 111 2.74 0.27 4.44
C LEU A 111 2.22 -0.04 5.83
N VAL A 112 1.92 0.98 6.61
CA VAL A 112 1.43 0.84 7.99
C VAL A 112 -0.04 1.25 8.05
N PHE A 113 -0.86 0.41 8.67
CA PHE A 113 -2.30 0.59 8.73
C PHE A 113 -2.76 0.93 10.14
N SER A 114 -3.58 1.96 10.25
CA SER A 114 -4.15 2.37 11.54
C SER A 114 -5.64 2.68 11.42
N SER A 115 -6.37 2.41 12.50
CA SER A 115 -7.77 2.81 12.65
C SER A 115 -7.89 4.25 13.16
N THR A 116 -8.98 4.93 12.80
CA THR A 116 -9.38 6.22 13.40
C THR A 116 -10.51 6.10 14.41
N ASP A 117 -11.03 4.89 14.63
CA ASP A 117 -12.22 4.59 15.43
C ASP A 117 -12.06 3.32 16.30
N ASN A 118 -10.81 2.91 16.56
CA ASN A 118 -10.43 1.68 17.26
C ASN A 118 -10.94 0.36 16.61
N ALA A 119 -11.39 0.39 15.35
CA ALA A 119 -11.71 -0.81 14.60
C ALA A 119 -10.46 -1.69 14.40
N GLU A 120 -10.59 -2.99 14.66
CA GLU A 120 -9.50 -3.93 14.41
C GLU A 120 -9.32 -4.20 12.91
N ASN A 121 -10.41 -4.48 12.20
CA ASN A 121 -10.36 -4.81 10.77
C ASN A 121 -10.60 -3.57 9.89
N LEU A 122 -9.74 -3.37 8.89
CA LEU A 122 -9.73 -2.12 8.13
C LEU A 122 -10.12 -2.33 6.67
N MET A 123 -9.26 -2.95 5.87
CA MET A 123 -9.41 -2.93 4.43
C MET A 123 -8.67 -4.08 3.76
N TYR A 124 -9.01 -4.33 2.50
CA TYR A 124 -8.24 -5.19 1.62
C TYR A 124 -7.28 -4.35 0.80
N ILE A 125 -6.02 -4.77 0.72
CA ILE A 125 -5.03 -4.20 -0.18
C ILE A 125 -4.76 -5.21 -1.30
N ASP A 126 -4.99 -4.82 -2.54
CA ASP A 126 -4.80 -5.68 -3.71
C ASP A 126 -3.39 -5.53 -4.29
N TYR A 127 -3.03 -4.31 -4.69
CA TYR A 127 -1.75 -4.00 -5.31
C TYR A 127 -1.36 -2.55 -5.08
N LEU A 128 -0.09 -2.26 -5.32
CA LEU A 128 0.50 -0.94 -5.34
C LEU A 128 0.96 -0.61 -6.75
N THR A 129 0.88 0.66 -7.14
CA THR A 129 1.48 1.18 -8.37
C THR A 129 2.41 2.33 -8.01
N PHE A 130 3.69 2.23 -8.36
CA PHE A 130 4.64 3.32 -8.18
C PHE A 130 4.49 4.32 -9.33
N ILE A 131 4.36 5.60 -9.02
CA ILE A 131 4.17 6.65 -10.01
C ILE A 131 5.50 7.34 -10.25
N SER A 132 6.08 7.10 -11.41
CA SER A 132 7.27 7.82 -11.86
C SER A 132 6.91 9.25 -12.28
N LYS A 133 7.88 10.15 -12.11
CA LYS A 133 7.78 11.54 -12.54
C LYS A 133 8.06 11.71 -14.04
#